data_AF-A0A942IDR5-F1
#
_entry.id   AF-A0A942IDR5-F1
#
_cell.length_a   1.000
_cell.length_b   1.000
_cell.length_c   1.000
_cell.angle_alpha   90.00
_cell.angle_beta   90.00
_cell.angle_gamma   90.00
#
_symmetry.space_group_name_H-M   'P 1'
#
loop_
_entity.id
_entity.type
_entity.pdbx_description
1 polymer ?
#
loop_
_entity_poly.entity_id
_entity_poly.type
_entity_poly.pdbx_seq_one_letter_code
_entity_poly.pdbx_strand_id
1 'polypeptide(L)'
;MSSSTLPAASNGQPLDVWARVAPYLIPPAAASAAIVPVFYGFIAKSALQVGAPIPKMPIIEVLKGGFKAAPTIGAIVGTQIAVQKAVEKVLAKGSHGDQETASSARILASSMIVGGASAPALAVFNGQTMGRSIVESLKKLTAKQAGAIVVRETSFLFSLRISDPLGRAMKQVGGDNKAVEYGAAFTSGAIGSVIGHPADTALTLWQRNIQIDSFRSLMRGSPVKAVAVGGFAVCYKFIKEKLEEIQKGKK
;
A
#
# COMPACT_ATOMS: atom_id res chain seq x y z
N MET A 1 25.20 30.73 -52.50
CA MET A 1 23.78 30.35 -52.31
C MET A 1 23.68 29.57 -51.01
N SER A 2 23.08 30.18 -50.00
CA SER A 2 22.90 29.59 -48.66
C SER A 2 21.80 28.54 -48.68
N SER A 3 22.17 27.29 -48.40
CA SER A 3 21.20 26.22 -48.09
C SER A 3 20.94 26.23 -46.59
N SER A 4 19.89 26.93 -46.20
CA SER A 4 19.26 26.86 -44.88
C SER A 4 18.63 25.47 -44.71
N THR A 5 19.32 24.54 -44.06
CA THR A 5 18.66 23.35 -43.47
C THR A 5 18.03 23.76 -42.14
N LEU A 6 16.70 23.89 -42.15
CA LEU A 6 15.89 23.98 -40.94
C LEU A 6 16.15 22.76 -40.03
N PRO A 7 16.19 22.93 -38.71
CA PRO A 7 16.25 21.79 -37.80
C PRO A 7 14.95 20.98 -37.94
N ALA A 8 15.09 19.68 -38.17
CA ALA A 8 13.95 18.76 -38.10
C ALA A 8 13.32 18.90 -36.71
N ALA A 9 12.05 19.30 -36.67
CA ALA A 9 11.25 19.30 -35.46
C ALA A 9 11.29 17.89 -34.87
N SER A 10 11.85 17.75 -33.66
CA SER A 10 11.77 16.49 -32.94
C SER A 10 10.32 16.27 -32.54
N ASN A 11 9.61 15.46 -33.33
CA ASN A 11 8.36 14.87 -32.91
C ASN A 11 8.66 14.03 -31.67
N GLY A 12 8.43 14.59 -30.48
CA GLY A 12 8.51 13.88 -29.21
C GLY A 12 7.58 12.68 -29.26
N GLN A 13 8.13 11.50 -29.48
CA GLN A 13 7.34 10.30 -29.70
C GLN A 13 6.55 9.93 -28.42
N PRO A 14 5.31 9.44 -28.54
CA PRO A 14 4.49 8.99 -27.40
C PRO A 14 5.15 7.90 -26.54
N LEU A 15 6.13 7.18 -27.08
CA LEU A 15 6.94 6.19 -26.37
C LEU A 15 7.80 6.79 -25.24
N ASP A 16 8.31 8.01 -25.42
CA ASP A 16 9.13 8.69 -24.40
C ASP A 16 8.25 9.19 -23.23
N VAL A 17 7.05 9.70 -23.53
CA VAL A 17 6.09 10.13 -22.51
C VAL A 17 5.63 8.94 -21.65
N TRP A 18 5.28 7.81 -22.27
CA TRP A 18 4.86 6.62 -21.52
C TRP A 18 5.98 6.07 -20.63
N ALA A 19 7.22 6.02 -21.12
CA ALA A 19 8.36 5.55 -20.34
C ALA A 19 8.60 6.41 -19.08
N ARG A 20 8.35 7.73 -19.17
CA ARG A 20 8.46 8.67 -18.03
C ARG A 20 7.30 8.54 -17.04
N VAL A 21 6.09 8.23 -17.52
CA VAL A 21 4.86 8.22 -16.73
C VAL A 21 4.58 6.85 -16.09
N ALA A 22 4.90 5.75 -16.77
CA ALA A 22 4.61 4.39 -16.33
C ALA A 22 5.10 4.05 -14.90
N PRO A 23 6.31 4.45 -14.45
CA PRO A 23 6.77 4.21 -13.08
C PRO A 23 5.89 4.86 -12.00
N TYR A 24 5.07 5.85 -12.35
CA TYR A 24 4.15 6.54 -11.46
C TYR A 24 2.71 6.02 -11.55
N LEU A 25 2.33 5.37 -12.65
CA LEU A 25 0.97 4.86 -12.86
C LEU A 25 0.84 3.36 -12.63
N ILE A 26 1.85 2.57 -12.98
CA ILE A 26 1.81 1.11 -12.84
C ILE A 26 1.58 0.69 -11.39
N PRO A 27 2.32 1.21 -10.38
CA PRO A 27 2.09 0.75 -9.01
C PRO A 27 0.69 1.10 -8.47
N PRO A 28 0.16 2.33 -8.61
CA PRO A 28 -1.22 2.64 -8.23
C PRO A 28 -2.27 1.80 -8.96
N ALA A 29 -2.09 1.58 -10.26
CA ALA A 29 -3.00 0.74 -11.06
C ALA A 29 -2.98 -0.71 -10.59
N ALA A 30 -1.78 -1.28 -10.38
CA ALA A 30 -1.61 -2.64 -9.88
C ALA A 30 -2.24 -2.80 -8.49
N ALA A 31 -2.06 -1.83 -7.59
CA ALA A 31 -2.67 -1.84 -6.26
C ALA A 31 -4.21 -1.77 -6.35
N SER A 32 -4.74 -0.93 -7.23
CA SER A 32 -6.18 -0.79 -7.46
C SER A 32 -6.81 -2.10 -7.95
N ALA A 33 -6.14 -2.81 -8.85
CA ALA A 33 -6.62 -4.10 -9.33
C ALA A 33 -6.45 -5.21 -8.26
N ALA A 34 -5.35 -5.19 -7.51
CA ALA A 34 -5.02 -6.21 -6.52
C ALA A 34 -5.95 -6.25 -5.31
N ILE A 35 -6.63 -5.15 -4.95
CA ILE A 35 -7.55 -5.16 -3.80
C ILE A 35 -8.84 -5.94 -4.07
N VAL A 36 -9.31 -5.97 -5.32
CA VAL A 36 -10.61 -6.55 -5.68
C VAL A 36 -10.80 -7.98 -5.19
N PRO A 37 -9.89 -8.95 -5.47
CA PRO A 37 -10.09 -10.34 -5.07
C PRO A 37 -9.97 -10.57 -3.55
N VAL A 38 -9.34 -9.66 -2.81
CA VAL A 38 -9.05 -9.82 -1.38
C VAL A 38 -9.90 -8.91 -0.49
N PHE A 39 -10.78 -8.10 -1.07
CA PHE A 39 -11.55 -7.08 -0.35
C PHE A 39 -12.43 -7.68 0.76
N TYR A 40 -12.99 -8.87 0.57
CA TYR A 40 -13.77 -9.55 1.60
C TYR A 40 -12.99 -9.78 2.89
N GLY A 41 -11.68 -10.08 2.80
CA GLY A 41 -10.83 -10.22 3.97
C GLY A 41 -10.74 -8.93 4.80
N PHE A 42 -10.80 -7.76 4.13
CA PHE A 42 -10.83 -6.46 4.78
C PHE A 42 -12.20 -6.12 5.40
N ILE A 43 -13.30 -6.63 4.84
CA ILE A 43 -14.63 -6.55 5.46
C ILE A 43 -14.67 -7.44 6.71
N ALA A 44 -14.25 -8.70 6.56
CA ALA A 44 -14.23 -9.68 7.64
C ALA A 44 -13.34 -9.23 8.81
N LYS A 45 -12.14 -8.67 8.54
CA LYS A 45 -11.28 -8.12 9.59
C LYS A 45 -11.96 -6.96 10.32
N SER A 46 -12.60 -6.03 9.61
CA SER A 46 -13.31 -4.90 10.23
C SER A 46 -14.50 -5.35 11.10
N ALA A 47 -15.25 -6.37 10.69
CA ALA A 47 -16.32 -6.96 11.50
C ALA A 47 -15.79 -7.59 12.79
N LEU A 48 -14.71 -8.39 12.67
CA LEU A 48 -14.07 -9.00 13.83
C LEU A 48 -13.49 -7.96 14.79
N GLN A 49 -12.88 -6.89 14.28
CA GLN A 49 -12.30 -5.80 15.10
C GLN A 49 -13.35 -5.15 16.03
N VAL A 50 -14.59 -5.00 15.57
CA VAL A 50 -15.69 -4.43 16.38
C VAL A 50 -16.48 -5.50 17.16
N GLY A 51 -16.02 -6.74 17.11
CA GLY A 51 -16.63 -7.87 17.80
C GLY A 51 -17.87 -8.46 17.16
N ALA A 52 -18.21 -8.04 15.94
CA ALA A 52 -19.34 -8.54 15.17
C ALA A 52 -19.02 -9.88 14.47
N PRO A 53 -20.04 -10.68 14.13
CA PRO A 53 -19.86 -11.85 13.27
C PRO A 53 -19.41 -11.42 11.87
N ILE A 54 -18.65 -12.31 11.18
CA ILE A 54 -18.25 -12.09 9.80
C ILE A 54 -19.52 -12.08 8.91
N PRO A 55 -19.76 -11.03 8.12
CA PRO A 55 -20.95 -10.94 7.29
C PRO A 55 -20.91 -11.99 6.17
N LYS A 56 -22.01 -12.71 5.98
CA LYS A 56 -22.19 -13.60 4.82
C LYS A 56 -22.57 -12.73 3.62
N MET A 57 -21.69 -12.64 2.63
CA MET A 57 -21.92 -11.81 1.43
C MET A 57 -21.85 -12.67 0.16
N PRO A 58 -22.75 -12.47 -0.81
CA PRO A 58 -22.59 -13.02 -2.15
C PRO A 58 -21.28 -12.52 -2.80
N ILE A 59 -20.65 -13.37 -3.61
CA ILE A 59 -19.39 -13.03 -4.33
C ILE A 59 -19.53 -11.74 -5.14
N ILE A 60 -20.69 -11.52 -5.75
CA ILE A 60 -20.97 -10.31 -6.55
C ILE A 60 -20.89 -9.04 -5.69
N GLU A 61 -21.37 -9.06 -4.45
CA GLU A 61 -21.29 -7.91 -3.55
C GLU A 61 -19.87 -7.66 -3.07
N VAL A 62 -19.11 -8.73 -2.82
CA VAL A 62 -17.68 -8.65 -2.53
C VAL A 62 -16.93 -7.96 -3.66
N LEU A 63 -17.15 -8.40 -4.91
CA LEU A 63 -16.52 -7.81 -6.07
C LEU A 63 -16.91 -6.34 -6.25
N LYS A 64 -18.20 -6.01 -6.13
CA LYS A 64 -18.68 -4.61 -6.18
C LYS A 64 -18.00 -3.76 -5.11
N GLY A 65 -17.86 -4.27 -3.89
CA GLY A 65 -17.12 -3.61 -2.81
C GLY A 65 -15.65 -3.38 -3.18
N GLY A 66 -14.99 -4.40 -3.73
CA GLY A 66 -13.61 -4.33 -4.20
C GLY A 66 -13.41 -3.27 -5.29
N PHE A 67 -14.27 -3.26 -6.31
CA PHE A 67 -14.24 -2.24 -7.37
C PHE A 67 -14.51 -0.83 -6.84
N LYS A 68 -15.39 -0.69 -5.84
CA LYS A 68 -15.66 0.59 -5.18
C LYS A 68 -14.45 1.10 -4.39
N ALA A 69 -13.68 0.19 -3.77
CA ALA A 69 -12.49 0.53 -2.98
C ALA A 69 -11.22 0.70 -3.82
N ALA A 70 -11.16 0.11 -5.02
CA ALA A 70 -10.00 0.12 -5.90
C ALA A 70 -9.44 1.54 -6.17
N PRO A 71 -10.25 2.56 -6.54
CA PRO A 71 -9.73 3.91 -6.77
C PRO A 71 -9.09 4.51 -5.51
N THR A 72 -9.64 4.23 -4.32
CA THR A 72 -9.10 4.70 -3.05
C THR A 72 -7.73 4.07 -2.77
N ILE A 73 -7.55 2.78 -3.05
CA ILE A 73 -6.26 2.10 -2.91
C ILE A 73 -5.22 2.63 -3.90
N GLY A 74 -5.63 2.89 -5.16
CA GLY A 74 -4.77 3.56 -6.13
C GLY A 74 -4.31 4.94 -5.64
N ALA A 75 -5.23 5.75 -5.11
CA ALA A 75 -4.91 7.06 -4.55
C ALA A 75 -3.93 6.95 -3.36
N ILE A 76 -4.13 6.00 -2.44
CA ILE A 76 -3.21 5.73 -1.34
C ILE A 76 -1.80 5.48 -1.86
N VAL A 77 -1.63 4.50 -2.75
CA VAL A 77 -0.30 4.12 -3.27
C VAL A 77 0.33 5.24 -4.09
N GLY A 78 -0.47 5.95 -4.89
CA GLY A 78 -0.02 7.10 -5.67
C GLY A 78 0.48 8.24 -4.78
N THR A 79 -0.27 8.59 -3.74
CA THR A 79 0.15 9.59 -2.74
C THR A 79 1.41 9.14 -2.04
N GLN A 80 1.50 7.87 -1.61
CA GLN A 80 2.69 7.34 -0.95
C GLN A 80 3.94 7.47 -1.82
N ILE A 81 3.86 7.13 -3.11
CA ILE A 81 4.97 7.26 -4.06
C ILE A 81 5.37 8.72 -4.28
N ALA A 82 4.39 9.61 -4.49
CA ALA A 82 4.66 11.02 -4.75
C ALA A 82 5.33 11.70 -3.53
N VAL A 83 4.80 11.44 -2.34
CA VAL A 83 5.31 12.00 -1.08
C VAL A 83 6.67 11.41 -0.75
N GLN A 84 6.87 10.10 -0.91
CA GLN A 84 8.16 9.47 -0.67
C GLN A 84 9.26 10.10 -1.53
N LYS A 85 9.01 10.28 -2.84
CA LYS A 85 9.97 10.94 -3.75
C LYS A 85 10.27 12.38 -3.35
N ALA A 86 9.25 13.14 -2.94
CA ALA A 86 9.44 14.52 -2.48
C ALA A 86 10.31 14.57 -1.21
N VAL A 87 10.02 13.69 -0.25
CA VAL A 87 10.77 13.58 1.01
C VAL A 87 12.21 13.14 0.76
N GLU A 88 12.44 12.12 -0.07
CA GLU A 88 13.78 11.67 -0.45
C GLU A 88 14.59 12.79 -1.12
N LYS A 89 13.96 13.59 -2.00
CA LYS A 89 14.63 14.73 -2.65
C LYS A 89 15.02 15.84 -1.66
N VAL A 90 14.21 16.09 -0.65
CA VAL A 90 14.51 17.09 0.40
C VAL A 90 15.61 16.56 1.33
N LEU A 91 15.51 15.30 1.76
CA LEU A 91 16.48 14.67 2.66
C LEU A 91 17.85 14.47 2.00
N ALA A 92 17.89 14.16 0.69
CA ALA A 92 19.13 14.03 -0.07
C ALA A 92 19.86 15.37 -0.24
N LYS A 93 19.13 16.50 -0.34
CA LYS A 93 19.72 17.84 -0.42
C LYS A 93 20.34 18.33 0.89
N GLY A 94 19.99 17.73 2.02
CA GLY A 94 20.53 18.07 3.34
C GLY A 94 21.76 17.26 3.76
N SER A 95 22.25 16.33 2.93
CA SER A 95 23.42 15.48 3.24
C SER A 95 24.51 15.66 2.20
N HIS A 96 25.36 16.67 2.40
CA HIS A 96 26.73 16.64 1.90
C HIS A 96 27.55 15.73 2.82
N GLY A 97 27.62 14.44 2.50
CA GLY A 97 28.40 13.46 3.25
C GLY A 97 27.60 12.21 3.60
N ASP A 98 28.12 11.07 3.15
CA ASP A 98 27.71 9.68 3.41
C ASP A 98 26.37 9.21 2.83
N GLN A 99 26.51 8.56 1.67
CA GLN A 99 25.46 7.95 0.87
C GLN A 99 25.10 6.52 1.34
N GLU A 100 25.72 5.98 2.39
CA GLU A 100 25.62 4.56 2.76
C GLU A 100 25.05 4.35 4.16
N THR A 101 23.80 4.77 4.35
CA THR A 101 22.74 4.15 5.16
C THR A 101 21.75 5.26 5.46
N ALA A 102 20.54 5.16 4.93
CA ALA A 102 19.46 5.99 5.43
C ALA A 102 19.27 5.61 6.91
N SER A 103 19.82 6.44 7.81
CA SER A 103 19.70 6.27 9.26
C SER A 103 18.25 5.92 9.59
N SER A 104 18.02 4.96 10.50
CA SER A 104 16.67 4.51 10.87
C SER A 104 15.74 5.68 11.22
N ALA A 105 16.28 6.78 11.73
CA ALA A 105 15.56 8.03 11.98
C ALA A 105 15.01 8.69 10.70
N ARG A 106 15.76 8.71 9.59
CA ARG A 106 15.30 9.29 8.30
C ARG A 106 14.18 8.48 7.69
N ILE A 107 14.28 7.17 7.74
CA ILE A 107 13.22 6.29 7.22
C ILE A 107 11.99 6.39 8.13
N LEU A 108 12.15 6.49 9.44
CA LEU A 108 11.03 6.71 10.35
C LEU A 108 10.35 8.06 10.08
N ALA A 109 11.13 9.14 9.93
CA ALA A 109 10.59 10.45 9.59
C ALA A 109 9.87 10.44 8.23
N SER A 110 10.45 9.81 7.20
CA SER A 110 9.79 9.70 5.89
C SER A 110 8.51 8.85 5.96
N SER A 111 8.52 7.77 6.73
CA SER A 111 7.34 6.93 7.00
C SER A 111 6.22 7.73 7.65
N MET A 112 6.55 8.58 8.62
CA MET A 112 5.58 9.43 9.30
C MET A 112 4.95 10.45 8.36
N ILE A 113 5.76 11.10 7.52
CA ILE A 113 5.26 12.08 6.54
C ILE A 113 4.38 11.40 5.49
N VAL A 114 4.83 10.26 4.96
CA VAL A 114 4.07 9.45 3.99
C VAL A 114 2.76 8.96 4.60
N GLY A 115 2.79 8.44 5.82
CA GLY A 115 1.60 7.97 6.55
C GLY A 115 0.63 9.11 6.86
N GLY A 116 1.13 10.28 7.25
CA GLY A 116 0.33 11.47 7.49
C GLY A 116 -0.34 11.99 6.22
N ALA A 117 0.40 12.08 5.12
CA ALA A 117 -0.12 12.56 3.83
C ALA A 117 -1.16 11.60 3.23
N SER A 118 -1.00 10.29 3.42
CA SER A 118 -1.96 9.27 2.97
C SER A 118 -3.12 9.03 3.95
N ALA A 119 -3.09 9.62 5.15
CA ALA A 119 -4.09 9.39 6.19
C ALA A 119 -5.55 9.63 5.77
N PRO A 120 -5.90 10.69 5.00
CA PRO A 120 -7.27 10.87 4.54
C PRO A 120 -7.78 9.72 3.69
N ALA A 121 -6.99 9.27 2.70
CA ALA A 121 -7.37 8.18 1.82
C ALA A 121 -7.43 6.83 2.57
N LEU A 122 -6.51 6.63 3.52
CA LEU A 122 -6.49 5.44 4.39
C LEU A 122 -7.69 5.40 5.33
N ALA A 123 -8.14 6.55 5.84
CA ALA A 123 -9.33 6.66 6.66
C ALA A 123 -10.60 6.35 5.86
N VAL A 124 -10.67 6.83 4.61
CA VAL A 124 -11.75 6.50 3.65
C VAL A 124 -11.78 5.01 3.36
N PHE A 125 -10.64 4.40 3.07
CA PHE A 125 -10.58 2.96 2.80
C PHE A 125 -11.06 2.14 4.01
N ASN A 126 -10.62 2.45 5.22
CA ASN A 126 -11.11 1.77 6.43
C ASN A 126 -12.61 2.01 6.67
N GLY A 127 -13.12 3.19 6.31
CA GLY A 127 -14.55 3.47 6.33
C GLY A 127 -15.35 2.63 5.34
N GLN A 128 -14.86 2.46 4.11
CA GLN A 128 -15.50 1.64 3.08
C GLN A 128 -15.61 0.18 3.51
N THR A 129 -14.58 -0.39 4.16
CA THR A 129 -14.63 -1.78 4.68
C THR A 129 -15.61 -1.94 5.84
N MET A 130 -16.01 -0.83 6.45
CA MET A 130 -17.06 -0.74 7.47
C MET A 130 -18.45 -0.36 6.88
N GLY A 131 -18.58 -0.23 5.57
CA GLY A 131 -19.83 0.16 4.91
C GLY A 131 -20.15 1.66 4.96
N ARG A 132 -19.16 2.53 5.19
CA ARG A 132 -19.35 4.00 5.27
C ARG A 132 -19.06 4.70 3.96
N SER A 133 -19.61 5.90 3.83
CA SER A 133 -19.30 6.82 2.73
C SER A 133 -17.95 7.51 2.93
N ILE A 134 -17.43 8.10 1.85
CA ILE A 134 -16.19 8.91 1.86
C ILE A 134 -16.33 10.07 2.85
N VAL A 135 -17.44 10.80 2.79
CA VAL A 135 -17.68 11.98 3.63
C VAL A 135 -17.74 11.62 5.11
N GLU A 136 -18.46 10.55 5.47
CA GLU A 136 -18.51 10.08 6.87
C GLU A 136 -17.14 9.66 7.39
N SER A 137 -16.32 9.05 6.53
CA SER A 137 -14.99 8.59 6.89
C SER A 137 -14.03 9.75 7.17
N LEU A 138 -14.09 10.79 6.32
CA LEU A 138 -13.30 12.00 6.50
C LEU A 138 -13.73 12.82 7.72
N LYS A 139 -15.05 12.97 7.93
CA LYS A 139 -15.58 13.68 9.12
C LYS A 139 -15.15 13.06 10.44
N LYS A 140 -14.82 11.77 10.45
CA LYS A 140 -14.36 11.07 11.65
C LYS A 140 -12.85 11.12 11.86
N LEU A 141 -12.07 11.58 10.88
CA LEU A 141 -10.62 11.63 10.96
C LEU A 141 -10.17 12.65 12.02
N THR A 142 -9.66 12.15 13.15
CA THR A 142 -9.05 12.96 14.21
C THR A 142 -7.53 12.81 14.20
N ALA A 143 -6.81 13.70 14.90
CA ALA A 143 -5.36 13.57 15.07
C ALA A 143 -4.96 12.21 15.67
N LYS A 144 -5.77 11.68 16.60
CA LYS A 144 -5.59 10.35 17.19
C LYS A 144 -5.66 9.24 16.14
N GLN A 145 -6.63 9.33 15.23
CA GLN A 145 -6.80 8.37 14.13
C GLN A 145 -5.69 8.49 13.08
N ALA A 146 -5.26 9.72 12.76
CA ALA A 146 -4.11 9.95 11.89
C ALA A 146 -2.82 9.35 12.49
N GLY A 147 -2.62 9.48 13.81
CA GLY A 147 -1.52 8.83 14.52
C GLY A 147 -1.54 7.32 14.41
N ALA A 148 -2.71 6.68 14.59
CA ALA A 148 -2.85 5.23 14.38
C ALA A 148 -2.53 4.81 12.93
N ILE A 149 -2.93 5.61 11.94
CA ILE A 149 -2.57 5.37 10.54
C ILE A 149 -1.05 5.44 10.36
N VAL A 150 -0.39 6.45 10.90
CA VAL A 150 1.07 6.59 10.85
C VAL A 150 1.78 5.39 11.45
N VAL A 151 1.35 4.91 12.62
CA VAL A 151 1.90 3.70 13.26
C VAL A 151 1.72 2.47 12.38
N ARG A 152 0.53 2.31 11.78
CA ARG A 152 0.24 1.20 10.86
C ARG A 152 1.14 1.24 9.62
N GLU A 153 1.29 2.39 8.99
CA GLU A 153 2.16 2.55 7.81
C GLU A 153 3.64 2.36 8.14
N THR A 154 4.08 2.84 9.31
CA THR A 154 5.45 2.61 9.78
C THR A 154 5.73 1.12 9.99
N SER A 155 4.74 0.38 10.51
CA SER A 155 4.82 -1.07 10.70
C SER A 155 4.87 -1.81 9.36
N PHE A 156 4.14 -1.34 8.36
CA PHE A 156 4.22 -1.85 6.99
C PHE A 156 5.60 -1.57 6.36
N LEU A 157 6.18 -0.39 6.57
CA LEU A 157 7.53 -0.09 6.06
C LEU A 157 8.61 -0.92 6.76
N PHE A 158 8.46 -1.16 8.06
CA PHE A 158 9.31 -2.12 8.77
C PHE A 158 9.21 -3.52 8.16
N SER A 159 8.01 -3.96 7.77
CA SER A 159 7.82 -5.26 7.14
C SER A 159 8.46 -5.36 5.75
N LEU A 160 8.51 -4.25 5.00
CA LEU A 160 9.25 -4.18 3.75
C LEU A 160 10.76 -4.33 3.98
N ARG A 161 11.32 -3.70 5.02
CA ARG A 161 12.76 -3.86 5.33
C ARG A 161 13.15 -5.29 5.66
N ILE A 162 12.28 -6.06 6.33
CA ILE A 162 12.54 -7.47 6.60
C ILE A 162 12.21 -8.37 5.40
N SER A 163 11.51 -7.85 4.38
CA SER A 163 11.12 -8.63 3.19
C SER A 163 12.32 -9.08 2.37
N ASP A 164 13.35 -8.24 2.21
CA ASP A 164 14.56 -8.60 1.46
C ASP A 164 15.42 -9.67 2.15
N PRO A 165 15.76 -9.58 3.45
CA PRO A 165 16.44 -10.67 4.14
C PRO A 165 15.58 -11.93 4.21
N LEU A 166 14.26 -11.80 4.40
CA LEU A 166 13.35 -12.94 4.36
C LEU A 166 13.33 -13.60 2.98
N GLY A 167 13.25 -12.82 1.90
CA GLY A 167 13.28 -13.31 0.54
C GLY A 167 14.59 -14.02 0.20
N ARG A 168 15.73 -13.48 0.64
CA ARG A 168 17.04 -14.12 0.50
C ARG A 168 17.11 -15.45 1.26
N ALA A 169 16.64 -15.49 2.51
CA ALA A 169 16.60 -16.72 3.29
C ALA A 169 15.68 -17.78 2.65
N MET A 170 14.52 -17.38 2.14
CA MET A 170 13.62 -18.31 1.46
C MET A 170 14.20 -18.83 0.15
N LYS A 171 14.92 -17.99 -0.62
CA LYS A 171 15.63 -18.43 -1.84
C LYS A 171 16.76 -19.41 -1.54
N GLN A 172 17.46 -19.26 -0.40
CA GLN A 172 18.50 -20.20 0.03
C GLN A 172 17.96 -21.61 0.32
N VAL A 173 16.71 -21.71 0.80
CA VAL A 173 16.10 -23.00 1.16
C VAL A 173 15.27 -23.59 0.01
N GLY A 174 14.51 -22.75 -0.69
CA GLY A 174 13.53 -23.18 -1.70
C GLY A 174 13.96 -22.97 -3.16
N GLY A 175 15.17 -22.45 -3.39
CA GLY A 175 15.69 -22.11 -4.71
C GLY A 175 15.18 -20.77 -5.26
N ASP A 176 15.80 -20.31 -6.35
CA ASP A 176 15.43 -19.05 -7.00
C ASP A 176 14.35 -19.28 -8.07
N ASN A 177 13.09 -19.28 -7.64
CA ASN A 177 11.94 -19.45 -8.52
C ASN A 177 10.77 -18.52 -8.16
N LYS A 178 9.83 -18.36 -9.09
CA LYS A 178 8.68 -17.47 -8.91
C LYS A 178 7.82 -17.84 -7.70
N ALA A 179 7.63 -19.12 -7.40
CA ALA A 179 6.82 -19.53 -6.25
C ALA A 179 7.43 -19.03 -4.92
N VAL A 180 8.75 -19.11 -4.76
CA VAL A 180 9.47 -18.54 -3.61
C VAL A 180 9.33 -17.02 -3.56
N GLU A 181 9.40 -16.34 -4.70
CA GLU A 181 9.24 -14.88 -4.76
C GLU A 181 7.83 -14.39 -4.38
N TYR A 182 6.78 -15.11 -4.80
CA TYR A 182 5.40 -14.81 -4.41
C TYR A 182 5.14 -15.22 -2.95
N GLY A 183 5.71 -16.34 -2.50
CA GLY A 183 5.65 -16.77 -1.10
C GLY A 183 6.31 -15.78 -0.14
N ALA A 184 7.46 -15.22 -0.53
CA ALA A 184 8.12 -14.16 0.23
C ALA A 184 7.26 -12.89 0.30
N ALA A 185 6.64 -12.48 -0.82
CA ALA A 185 5.72 -11.34 -0.86
C ALA A 185 4.49 -11.54 0.03
N PHE A 186 3.89 -12.74 0.00
CA PHE A 186 2.79 -13.11 0.89
C PHE A 186 3.23 -13.00 2.36
N THR A 187 4.37 -13.62 2.70
CA THR A 187 4.84 -13.75 4.08
C THR A 187 5.23 -12.39 4.67
N SER A 188 5.97 -11.57 3.92
CA SER A 188 6.35 -10.23 4.38
C SER A 188 5.13 -9.32 4.53
N GLY A 189 4.17 -9.39 3.60
CA GLY A 189 2.89 -8.69 3.71
C GLY A 189 2.08 -9.12 4.94
N ALA A 190 2.00 -10.44 5.19
CA ALA A 190 1.30 -10.99 6.35
C ALA A 190 1.95 -10.55 7.67
N ILE A 191 3.29 -10.63 7.80
CA ILE A 191 4.02 -10.20 8.99
C ILE A 191 3.79 -8.71 9.26
N GLY A 192 3.92 -7.85 8.24
CA GLY A 192 3.67 -6.42 8.39
C GLY A 192 2.25 -6.09 8.82
N SER A 193 1.28 -6.82 8.27
CA SER A 193 -0.11 -6.69 8.65
C SER A 193 -0.33 -6.98 10.14
N VAL A 194 0.31 -8.03 10.67
CA VAL A 194 0.22 -8.44 12.08
C VAL A 194 0.84 -7.39 13.00
N ILE A 195 2.05 -6.90 12.68
CA ILE A 195 2.76 -5.89 13.48
C ILE A 195 1.93 -4.59 13.56
N GLY A 196 1.38 -4.14 12.42
CA GLY A 196 0.55 -2.94 12.37
C GLY A 196 -0.91 -3.16 12.80
N HIS A 197 -1.31 -4.37 13.21
CA HIS A 197 -2.71 -4.70 13.50
C HIS A 197 -3.29 -3.97 14.71
N PRO A 198 -2.59 -3.83 15.86
CA PRO A 198 -3.13 -3.10 16.99
C PRO A 198 -3.56 -1.68 16.65
N ALA A 199 -2.74 -0.96 15.87
CA ALA A 199 -3.06 0.39 15.43
C ALA A 199 -4.27 0.43 14.47
N ASP A 200 -4.37 -0.53 13.56
CA ASP A 200 -5.51 -0.66 12.65
C ASP A 200 -6.83 -0.98 13.38
N THR A 201 -6.78 -1.82 14.41
CA THR A 201 -7.94 -2.11 15.27
C THR A 201 -8.33 -0.89 16.10
N ALA A 202 -7.36 -0.20 16.71
CA ALA A 202 -7.60 1.03 17.45
C ALA A 202 -8.27 2.10 16.57
N LEU A 203 -7.80 2.28 15.33
CA LEU A 203 -8.43 3.16 14.34
C LEU A 203 -9.89 2.78 14.10
N THR A 204 -10.16 1.49 13.87
CA THR A 204 -11.51 0.98 13.60
C THR A 204 -12.46 1.20 14.79
N LEU A 205 -12.00 0.90 16.01
CA LEU A 205 -12.77 1.11 17.24
C LEU A 205 -13.05 2.60 17.47
N TRP A 206 -12.04 3.47 17.35
CA TRP A 206 -12.24 4.92 17.52
C TRP A 206 -13.15 5.51 16.44
N GLN A 207 -13.06 5.05 15.20
CA GLN A 207 -13.99 5.43 14.15
C GLN A 207 -15.44 5.00 14.46
N ARG A 208 -15.65 3.98 15.30
CA ARG A 208 -16.96 3.51 15.78
C ARG A 208 -17.33 4.08 17.16
N ASN A 209 -16.50 4.93 17.76
CA ASN A 209 -16.64 5.41 19.14
C ASN A 209 -16.67 4.28 20.18
N ILE A 210 -15.97 3.17 19.90
CA ILE A 210 -15.83 2.02 20.81
C ILE A 210 -14.53 2.20 21.60
N GLN A 211 -14.56 1.92 22.90
CA GLN A 211 -13.38 1.95 23.76
C GLN A 211 -12.51 0.70 23.56
N ILE A 212 -11.23 0.80 23.94
CA ILE A 212 -10.29 -0.32 23.86
C ILE A 212 -10.22 -0.95 25.24
N ASP A 213 -10.75 -2.16 25.37
CA ASP A 213 -10.85 -2.82 26.67
C ASP A 213 -9.62 -3.66 27.02
N SER A 214 -8.88 -4.17 26.03
CA SER A 214 -7.69 -5.00 26.25
C SER A 214 -6.78 -5.09 25.03
N PHE A 215 -5.54 -5.54 25.22
CA PHE A 215 -4.67 -5.86 24.07
C PHE A 215 -5.22 -7.02 23.22
N ARG A 216 -5.93 -7.98 23.84
CA ARG A 216 -6.61 -9.06 23.11
C ARG A 216 -7.64 -8.52 22.13
N SER A 217 -8.41 -7.47 22.50
CA SER A 217 -9.36 -6.86 21.57
C SER A 217 -8.66 -6.17 20.41
N LEU A 218 -7.49 -5.56 20.64
CA LEU A 218 -6.65 -4.97 19.57
C LEU A 218 -6.14 -6.00 18.56
N MET A 219 -5.95 -7.25 18.97
CA MET A 219 -5.50 -8.34 18.09
C MET A 219 -6.62 -9.08 17.36
N ARG A 220 -7.89 -8.74 17.64
CA ARG A 220 -9.04 -9.42 17.03
C ARG A 220 -9.08 -9.16 15.52
N GLY A 221 -9.22 -10.22 14.73
CA GLY A 221 -9.19 -10.16 13.27
C GLY A 221 -7.79 -10.13 12.63
N SER A 222 -6.71 -10.19 13.42
CA SER A 222 -5.33 -10.18 12.91
C SER A 222 -5.04 -11.30 11.90
N PRO A 223 -5.42 -12.58 12.14
CA PRO A 223 -5.15 -13.65 11.18
C PRO A 223 -5.85 -13.43 9.83
N VAL A 224 -7.11 -12.98 9.86
CA VAL A 224 -7.88 -12.69 8.64
C VAL A 224 -7.25 -11.55 7.85
N LYS A 225 -6.82 -10.49 8.54
CA LYS A 225 -6.12 -9.37 7.91
C LYS A 225 -4.77 -9.80 7.33
N ALA A 226 -4.00 -10.63 8.05
CA ALA A 226 -2.72 -11.13 7.58
C ALA A 226 -2.85 -11.91 6.26
N VAL A 227 -3.84 -12.79 6.15
CA VAL A 227 -4.14 -13.52 4.91
C VAL A 227 -4.58 -12.56 3.80
N ALA A 228 -5.45 -11.59 4.10
CA ALA A 228 -5.92 -10.61 3.12
C ALA A 228 -4.79 -9.73 2.57
N VAL A 229 -3.89 -9.24 3.43
CA VAL A 229 -2.74 -8.42 3.04
C VAL A 229 -1.67 -9.26 2.33
N GLY A 230 -1.43 -10.50 2.78
CA GLY A 230 -0.54 -11.43 2.07
C GLY A 230 -1.06 -11.71 0.65
N GLY A 231 -2.36 -11.99 0.50
CA GLY A 231 -3.00 -12.16 -0.80
C GLY A 231 -2.93 -10.91 -1.66
N PHE A 232 -3.18 -9.73 -1.08
CA PHE A 232 -3.00 -8.45 -1.75
C PHE A 232 -1.58 -8.29 -2.30
N ALA A 233 -0.56 -8.60 -1.49
CA ALA A 233 0.85 -8.47 -1.89
C ALA A 233 1.20 -9.38 -3.07
N VAL A 234 0.67 -10.61 -3.10
CA VAL A 234 0.82 -11.55 -4.22
C VAL A 234 0.16 -11.00 -5.48
N CYS A 235 -1.12 -10.61 -5.40
CA CYS A 235 -1.86 -10.06 -6.54
C CYS A 235 -1.21 -8.79 -7.07
N TYR A 236 -0.79 -7.88 -6.18
CA TYR A 236 -0.09 -6.65 -6.53
C TYR A 236 1.21 -6.94 -7.28
N LYS A 237 2.04 -7.85 -6.74
CA LYS A 237 3.30 -8.25 -7.39
C LYS A 237 3.04 -8.81 -8.79
N PHE A 238 2.08 -9.73 -8.93
CA PHE A 238 1.75 -10.35 -10.21
C PHE A 238 1.29 -9.33 -11.24
N ILE A 239 0.32 -8.48 -10.88
CA ILE A 239 -0.24 -7.48 -11.80
C ILE A 239 0.83 -6.45 -12.17
N LYS A 240 1.63 -6.01 -11.20
CA LYS A 240 2.75 -5.08 -11.45
C LYS A 240 3.76 -5.67 -12.42
N GLU A 241 4.22 -6.91 -12.20
CA GLU A 241 5.15 -7.60 -13.11
C GLU A 241 4.59 -7.67 -14.53
N LYS A 242 3.30 -8.02 -14.69
CA LYS A 242 2.64 -8.08 -16.01
C LYS A 242 2.55 -6.71 -16.69
N LEU A 243 2.22 -5.66 -15.95
CA LEU A 243 2.19 -4.30 -16.50
C LEU A 243 3.58 -3.81 -16.90
N GLU A 244 4.62 -4.15 -16.14
CA GLU A 244 6.02 -3.84 -16.46
C GLU A 244 6.53 -4.64 -17.66
N GLU A 245 6.16 -5.91 -17.80
CA GLU A 245 6.45 -6.74 -18.99
C GLU A 245 5.83 -6.12 -20.25
N ILE A 246 4.57 -5.69 -20.19
CA ILE A 246 3.89 -4.99 -21.29
C ILE A 246 4.61 -3.68 -21.63
N GLN A 247 5.15 -2.97 -20.64
CA GLN A 247 5.95 -1.76 -20.86
C GLN A 247 7.27 -2.09 -21.58
N LYS A 248 7.96 -3.18 -21.19
CA LYS A 248 9.25 -3.59 -21.77
C LYS A 248 9.10 -4.16 -23.18
N GLY A 249 8.03 -4.91 -23.46
CA GLY A 249 7.75 -5.46 -24.79
C GLY A 249 7.28 -4.43 -25.83
N LYS A 250 7.11 -3.17 -25.43
CA LYS A 250 6.87 -2.02 -26.32
C LYS A 250 8.15 -1.22 -26.65
N LYS A 251 9.31 -1.62 -26.12
CA LYS A 251 10.63 -1.09 -26.48
C LYS A 251 11.24 -1.93 -27.60
#